data_AF-A0A3E0PF88-F1
#
_entry.id   AF-A0A3E0PF88-F1
#
_cell.length_a   1.000
_cell.length_b   1.000
_cell.length_c   1.000
_cell.angle_alpha   90.00
_cell.angle_beta   90.00
_cell.angle_gamma   90.00
#
_symmetry.space_group_name_H-M   'P 1'
#
loop_
_entity.id
_entity.type
_entity.pdbx_description
1 polymer ?
#
loop_
_entity_poly.entity_id
_entity_poly.type
_entity_poly.pdbx_seq_one_letter_code
_entity_poly.pdbx_strand_id
1 'polypeptide(L)'
;MRSARLSHDLSLRPSASQKQNQNQTESIAERICFAVASVRPGTPYSPYDEIQSQWRTIMFKTLTTLTLTLLLLTATICAQSNGESKAFRPAKSQVTAAQQQLKEGGRYSGPVDGRYNDDFRAALKAFQSENGLEANGKLDQETLEKMSIDLTDSQKGIKPAKSGRRVFRVNKTQIAEAQSILSGSGKFSGEASGRYSKELRAAIREYQSEAGIRRTGSLNRATLEKMGIELTEAQSAIPVDPKDLEASKPRGSRGPVFRALKGQITEVQQMLSRKGLYSGEATGKLNPETRAAIKQWQSTNDIKTTGTLNKETLVAMGIELTDRQKQM
;
A
#
# COMPACT_ATOMS: atom_id res chain seq x y z
N MET A 1 -15.58 -58.89 -27.13
CA MET A 1 -14.16 -59.04 -26.76
C MET A 1 -13.80 -57.93 -25.79
N ARG A 2 -13.21 -58.28 -24.62
CA ARG A 2 -12.19 -57.56 -23.80
C ARG A 2 -12.12 -56.01 -23.91
N SER A 3 -12.00 -55.16 -22.88
CA SER A 3 -11.65 -55.33 -21.46
C SER A 3 -11.79 -53.99 -20.71
N ALA A 4 -12.11 -54.10 -19.42
CA ALA A 4 -11.56 -53.36 -18.26
C ALA A 4 -11.94 -51.89 -17.97
N ARG A 5 -12.74 -51.75 -16.90
CA ARG A 5 -12.84 -50.61 -15.97
C ARG A 5 -11.63 -50.59 -15.03
N LEU A 6 -11.11 -49.40 -14.72
CA LEU A 6 -10.44 -49.12 -13.45
C LEU A 6 -11.19 -47.98 -12.74
N SER A 7 -11.76 -48.29 -11.57
CA SER A 7 -12.33 -47.34 -10.62
C SER A 7 -11.55 -47.53 -9.32
N HIS A 8 -10.84 -46.49 -8.86
CA HIS A 8 -10.23 -46.46 -7.54
C HIS A 8 -11.22 -45.80 -6.58
N ASP A 9 -11.92 -46.63 -5.81
CA ASP A 9 -12.72 -46.24 -4.64
C ASP A 9 -11.89 -46.59 -3.40
N LEU A 10 -11.62 -45.60 -2.56
CA LEU A 10 -10.78 -45.72 -1.36
C LEU A 10 -11.66 -45.57 -0.11
N SER A 11 -12.50 -46.57 0.16
CA SER A 11 -13.19 -46.68 1.45
C SER A 11 -12.28 -47.37 2.47
N LEU A 12 -11.76 -46.63 3.45
CA LEU A 12 -11.05 -47.16 4.61
C LEU A 12 -12.07 -47.70 5.63
N ARG A 13 -12.23 -49.03 5.70
CA ARG A 13 -12.85 -49.71 6.84
C ARG A 13 -11.79 -49.96 7.92
N PRO A 14 -12.08 -49.73 9.21
CA PRO A 14 -11.14 -50.04 10.29
C PRO A 14 -11.01 -51.56 10.49
N SER A 15 -9.76 -52.00 10.66
CA SER A 15 -9.33 -53.40 10.82
C SER A 15 -9.73 -53.99 12.18
N ALA A 16 -10.16 -55.27 12.15
CA ALA A 16 -10.63 -56.07 13.29
C ALA A 16 -9.61 -56.29 14.43
N SER A 17 -8.35 -55.84 14.28
CA SER A 17 -7.30 -56.02 15.28
C SER A 17 -7.44 -55.14 16.54
N GLN A 18 -8.26 -54.08 16.51
CA GLN A 18 -8.46 -53.21 17.68
C GLN A 18 -9.44 -53.77 18.72
N LYS A 19 -10.43 -54.58 18.31
CA LYS A 19 -11.42 -55.13 19.25
C LYS A 19 -10.85 -56.22 20.16
N GLN A 20 -9.79 -56.91 19.75
CA GLN A 20 -9.22 -58.00 20.53
C GLN A 20 -8.32 -57.52 21.69
N ASN A 21 -7.76 -56.31 21.57
CA ASN A 21 -6.85 -55.75 22.57
C ASN A 21 -7.59 -55.03 23.71
N GLN A 22 -8.78 -54.46 23.46
CA GLN A 22 -9.60 -53.83 24.51
C GLN A 22 -10.18 -54.85 25.50
N ASN A 23 -10.59 -56.03 25.02
CA ASN A 23 -11.17 -57.06 25.87
C ASN A 23 -10.16 -57.74 26.82
N GLN A 24 -8.85 -57.69 26.52
CA GLN A 24 -7.82 -58.23 27.43
C GLN A 24 -7.43 -57.25 28.54
N THR A 25 -7.51 -55.93 28.30
CA THR A 25 -7.16 -54.92 29.31
C THR A 25 -8.23 -54.74 30.38
N GLU A 26 -9.50 -54.96 30.07
CA GLU A 26 -10.59 -54.90 31.07
C GLU A 26 -10.54 -56.09 32.05
N SER A 27 -10.12 -57.29 31.60
CA SER A 27 -10.05 -58.50 32.42
C SER A 27 -8.94 -58.46 33.49
N ILE A 28 -7.86 -57.72 33.27
CA ILE A 28 -6.74 -57.62 34.22
C ILE A 28 -7.05 -56.57 35.31
N ALA A 29 -7.76 -55.49 34.96
CA ALA A 29 -8.15 -54.45 35.91
C ALA A 29 -9.19 -54.96 36.94
N GLU A 30 -10.20 -55.74 36.52
CA GLU A 30 -11.19 -56.29 37.45
C GLU A 30 -10.60 -57.33 38.42
N ARG A 31 -9.60 -58.11 37.99
CA ARG A 31 -8.96 -59.12 38.85
C ARG A 31 -8.08 -58.53 39.95
N ILE A 32 -7.59 -57.31 39.77
CA ILE A 32 -6.76 -56.61 40.77
C ILE A 32 -7.64 -55.92 41.82
N CYS A 33 -8.83 -55.42 41.44
CA CYS A 33 -9.77 -54.81 42.39
C CYS A 33 -10.43 -55.83 43.33
N PHE A 34 -10.55 -57.11 42.96
CA PHE A 34 -11.22 -58.13 43.79
C PHE A 34 -10.31 -58.75 44.89
N ALA A 35 -8.99 -58.54 44.85
CA ALA A 35 -8.04 -59.16 45.79
C ALA A 35 -7.77 -58.32 47.06
N VAL A 36 -8.34 -57.10 47.18
CA VAL A 36 -8.06 -56.14 48.27
C VAL A 36 -9.24 -56.00 49.25
N ALA A 37 -10.10 -57.00 49.36
CA ALA A 37 -11.29 -56.96 50.23
C ALA A 37 -11.29 -57.93 51.44
N SER A 38 -10.19 -58.64 51.73
CA SER A 38 -10.20 -59.67 52.79
C SER A 38 -8.97 -59.68 53.69
N VAL A 39 -8.58 -58.55 54.27
CA VAL A 39 -7.54 -58.51 55.31
C VAL A 39 -8.03 -57.73 56.53
N ARG A 40 -8.10 -58.44 57.67
CA ARG A 40 -8.51 -57.93 58.99
C ARG A 40 -7.48 -56.92 59.53
N PRO A 41 -7.88 -55.91 60.33
CA PRO A 41 -6.95 -54.90 60.84
C PRO A 41 -6.21 -55.40 62.09
N GLY A 42 -4.89 -55.22 62.13
CA GLY A 42 -4.13 -55.27 63.38
C GLY A 42 -2.69 -55.78 63.25
N THR A 43 -1.77 -54.98 62.72
CA THR A 43 -0.35 -54.98 63.10
C THR A 43 0.28 -53.60 62.82
N PRO A 44 1.26 -53.14 63.62
CA PRO A 44 1.96 -51.89 63.38
C PRO A 44 3.15 -52.12 62.43
N TYR A 45 3.21 -51.25 61.40
CA TYR A 45 4.30 -51.08 60.43
C TYR A 45 4.55 -52.24 59.44
N SER A 46 4.32 -51.94 58.16
CA SER A 46 4.39 -52.88 57.04
C SER A 46 5.51 -52.46 56.07
N PRO A 47 6.32 -53.39 55.52
CA PRO A 47 7.41 -53.06 54.58
C PRO A 47 6.96 -52.41 53.25
N TYR A 48 5.67 -52.18 53.09
CA TYR A 48 5.05 -51.67 51.88
C TYR A 48 5.01 -50.14 51.79
N ASP A 49 5.25 -49.41 52.88
CA ASP A 49 5.21 -47.93 52.86
C ASP A 49 6.37 -47.29 52.09
N GLU A 50 7.54 -47.94 52.08
CA GLU A 50 8.72 -47.45 51.35
C GLU A 50 8.60 -47.67 49.84
N ILE A 51 8.01 -48.81 49.44
CA ILE A 51 7.73 -49.13 48.04
C ILE A 51 6.58 -48.24 47.53
N GLN A 52 5.53 -48.02 48.31
CA GLN A 52 4.43 -47.09 47.98
C GLN A 52 4.91 -45.65 47.83
N SER A 53 5.84 -45.18 48.67
CA SER A 53 6.45 -43.84 48.56
C SER A 53 7.26 -43.69 47.26
N GLN A 54 8.07 -44.70 46.90
CA GLN A 54 8.86 -44.72 45.67
C GLN A 54 7.96 -44.75 44.42
N TRP A 55 6.91 -45.57 44.39
CA TRP A 55 5.95 -45.57 43.28
C TRP A 55 5.13 -44.28 43.20
N ARG A 56 4.76 -43.66 44.33
CA ARG A 56 4.08 -42.36 44.32
C ARG A 56 5.00 -41.26 43.80
N THR A 57 6.27 -41.22 44.21
CA THR A 57 7.21 -40.23 43.68
C THR A 57 7.54 -40.46 42.21
N ILE A 58 7.67 -41.72 41.77
CA ILE A 58 7.87 -42.05 40.35
C ILE A 58 6.63 -41.68 39.53
N MET A 59 5.42 -42.06 39.98
CA MET A 59 4.15 -41.75 39.30
C MET A 59 3.85 -40.25 39.27
N PHE A 60 4.12 -39.50 40.35
CA PHE A 60 3.96 -38.04 40.35
C PHE A 60 5.01 -37.34 39.47
N LYS A 61 6.26 -37.81 39.44
CA LYS A 61 7.31 -37.24 38.57
C LYS A 61 7.04 -37.55 37.09
N THR A 62 6.58 -38.74 36.75
CA THR A 62 6.24 -39.10 35.36
C THR A 62 4.96 -38.41 34.91
N LEU A 63 3.92 -38.31 35.75
CA LEU A 63 2.68 -37.62 35.40
C LEU A 63 2.89 -36.10 35.25
N THR A 64 3.65 -35.46 36.14
CA THR A 64 3.94 -34.02 36.05
C THR A 64 4.84 -33.68 34.87
N THR A 65 5.83 -34.51 34.55
CA THR A 65 6.65 -34.33 33.34
C THR A 65 5.86 -34.61 32.07
N LEU A 66 4.94 -35.57 32.05
CA LEU A 66 4.07 -35.84 30.89
C LEU A 66 3.05 -34.71 30.67
N THR A 67 2.46 -34.15 31.73
CA THR A 67 1.56 -33.00 31.61
C THR A 67 2.30 -31.71 31.27
N LEU A 68 3.50 -31.50 31.82
CA LEU A 68 4.33 -30.32 31.49
C LEU A 68 4.89 -30.41 30.07
N THR A 69 5.27 -31.60 29.59
CA THR A 69 5.68 -31.80 28.20
C THR A 69 4.49 -31.71 27.24
N LEU A 70 3.29 -32.17 27.62
CA LEU A 70 2.06 -31.94 26.84
C LEU A 70 1.68 -30.45 26.82
N LEU A 71 1.81 -29.73 27.94
CA LEU A 71 1.59 -28.29 28.04
C LEU A 71 2.61 -27.50 27.21
N LEU A 72 3.90 -27.88 27.23
CA LEU A 72 4.96 -27.31 26.41
C LEU A 72 4.82 -27.68 24.91
N LEU A 73 4.31 -28.88 24.58
CA LEU A 73 3.95 -29.24 23.19
C LEU A 73 2.78 -28.40 22.68
N THR A 74 1.77 -28.12 23.52
CA THR A 74 0.63 -27.26 23.13
C THR A 74 1.03 -25.79 22.97
N ALA A 75 1.94 -25.27 23.80
CA ALA A 75 2.43 -23.89 23.67
C ALA A 75 3.35 -23.69 22.45
N THR A 76 4.07 -24.73 22.02
CA THR A 76 4.98 -24.66 20.87
C THR A 76 4.25 -24.65 19.52
N ILE A 77 3.03 -25.22 19.45
CA ILE A 77 2.21 -25.18 18.22
C ILE A 77 1.50 -23.82 18.05
N CYS A 78 1.27 -23.05 19.12
CA CYS A 78 0.62 -21.74 19.03
C CYS A 78 1.53 -20.58 18.58
N ALA A 79 2.85 -20.79 18.45
CA ALA A 79 3.82 -19.70 18.27
C ALA A 79 4.41 -19.58 16.84
N GLN A 80 3.88 -20.29 15.84
CA GLN A 80 4.43 -20.30 14.48
C GLN A 80 3.40 -19.96 13.41
N SER A 81 3.12 -18.65 13.27
CA SER A 81 2.85 -18.03 11.96
C SER A 81 2.75 -16.49 12.03
N ASN A 82 3.62 -15.82 12.80
CA ASN A 82 3.82 -14.37 12.61
C ASN A 82 4.77 -14.14 11.43
N GLY A 83 4.33 -14.54 10.24
CA GLY A 83 4.87 -13.98 9.01
C GLY A 83 4.42 -12.52 8.95
N GLU A 84 5.38 -11.61 8.80
CA GLU A 84 5.12 -10.19 8.55
C GLU A 84 4.31 -10.03 7.24
N SER A 85 3.00 -10.25 7.33
CA SER A 85 2.09 -10.06 6.22
C SER A 85 1.97 -8.55 6.00
N LYS A 86 2.41 -8.12 4.82
CA LYS A 86 2.20 -6.77 4.33
C LYS A 86 0.73 -6.41 4.55
N ALA A 87 0.45 -5.32 5.28
CA ALA A 87 -0.90 -4.95 5.70
C ALA A 87 -1.91 -5.13 4.56
N PHE A 88 -2.90 -6.01 4.76
CA PHE A 88 -3.96 -6.26 3.80
C PHE A 88 -4.77 -4.97 3.59
N ARG A 89 -4.90 -4.53 2.33
CA ARG A 89 -5.65 -3.31 1.98
C ARG A 89 -6.74 -3.70 0.98
N PRO A 90 -8.03 -3.62 1.36
CA PRO A 90 -9.11 -3.86 0.42
C PRO A 90 -9.15 -2.74 -0.64
N ALA A 91 -9.41 -3.11 -1.88
CA ALA A 91 -9.65 -2.16 -2.97
C ALA A 91 -10.98 -1.44 -2.76
N LYS A 92 -11.11 -0.21 -3.27
CA LYS A 92 -12.37 0.55 -3.13
C LYS A 92 -13.59 -0.21 -3.68
N SER A 93 -13.43 -0.90 -4.82
CA SER A 93 -14.48 -1.74 -5.41
C SER A 93 -14.92 -2.87 -4.48
N GLN A 94 -13.99 -3.52 -3.77
CA GLN A 94 -14.28 -4.56 -2.80
C GLN A 94 -15.04 -4.00 -1.59
N VAL A 95 -14.66 -2.82 -1.11
CA VAL A 95 -15.40 -2.12 -0.03
C VAL A 95 -16.82 -1.79 -0.47
N THR A 96 -17.00 -1.27 -1.69
CA THR A 96 -18.32 -0.96 -2.24
C THR A 96 -19.17 -2.23 -2.40
N ALA A 97 -18.59 -3.34 -2.88
CA ALA A 97 -19.29 -4.61 -2.99
C ALA A 97 -19.73 -5.15 -1.61
N ALA A 98 -18.85 -5.08 -0.61
CA ALA A 98 -19.17 -5.48 0.75
C ALA A 98 -20.28 -4.61 1.37
N GLN A 99 -20.21 -3.28 1.19
CA GLN A 99 -21.26 -2.36 1.64
C GLN A 99 -22.61 -2.71 0.99
N GLN A 100 -22.62 -2.99 -0.31
CA GLN A 100 -23.83 -3.38 -1.04
C GLN A 100 -24.45 -4.66 -0.48
N GLN A 101 -23.65 -5.71 -0.29
CA GLN A 101 -24.11 -7.00 0.21
C GLN A 101 -24.62 -6.93 1.65
N LEU A 102 -23.93 -6.19 2.53
CA LEU A 102 -24.40 -5.97 3.91
C LEU A 102 -25.69 -5.15 3.95
N LYS A 103 -25.89 -4.25 2.98
CA LYS A 103 -27.11 -3.46 2.84
C LYS A 103 -28.29 -4.30 2.36
N GLU A 104 -28.08 -5.14 1.36
CA GLU A 104 -29.08 -6.12 0.90
C GLU A 104 -29.45 -7.12 2.01
N GLY A 105 -28.47 -7.51 2.83
CA GLY A 105 -28.68 -8.35 4.01
C GLY A 105 -29.27 -7.62 5.22
N GLY A 106 -29.66 -6.34 5.10
CA GLY A 106 -30.29 -5.55 6.17
C GLY A 106 -29.37 -5.16 7.34
N ARG A 107 -28.06 -5.46 7.26
CA ARG A 107 -27.08 -5.21 8.32
C ARG A 107 -26.40 -3.84 8.22
N TYR A 108 -26.53 -3.16 7.06
CA TYR A 108 -25.94 -1.86 6.81
C TYR A 108 -26.95 -0.88 6.19
N SER A 109 -27.18 0.25 6.83
CA SER A 109 -28.12 1.29 6.36
C SER A 109 -27.45 2.49 5.67
N GLY A 110 -26.11 2.56 5.71
CA GLY A 110 -25.34 3.68 5.19
C GLY A 110 -25.20 3.75 3.66
N PRO A 111 -24.43 4.72 3.14
CA PRO A 111 -24.17 4.88 1.72
C PRO A 111 -23.15 3.85 1.20
N VAL A 112 -23.32 3.43 -0.06
CA VAL A 112 -22.43 2.50 -0.75
C VAL A 112 -21.40 3.30 -1.56
N ASP A 113 -20.42 3.87 -0.85
CA ASP A 113 -19.47 4.87 -1.38
C ASP A 113 -18.00 4.41 -1.41
N GLY A 114 -17.73 3.20 -0.91
CA GLY A 114 -16.40 2.62 -0.77
C GLY A 114 -15.59 3.19 0.39
N ARG A 115 -16.23 3.83 1.39
CA ARG A 115 -15.57 4.39 2.59
C ARG A 115 -15.85 3.55 3.84
N TYR A 116 -14.86 3.53 4.73
CA TYR A 116 -15.01 2.94 6.06
C TYR A 116 -15.58 3.94 7.06
N ASN A 117 -16.91 3.90 7.25
CA ASN A 117 -17.59 4.59 8.35
C ASN A 117 -17.85 3.64 9.53
N ASP A 118 -18.27 4.19 10.66
CA ASP A 118 -18.47 3.41 11.89
C ASP A 118 -19.61 2.39 11.75
N ASP A 119 -20.69 2.77 11.06
CA ASP A 119 -21.80 1.86 10.74
C ASP A 119 -21.34 0.65 9.91
N PHE A 120 -20.46 0.86 8.92
CA PHE A 120 -19.93 -0.22 8.09
C PHE A 120 -19.02 -1.14 8.90
N ARG A 121 -18.21 -0.59 9.81
CA ARG A 121 -17.38 -1.40 10.73
C ARG A 121 -18.26 -2.23 11.66
N ALA A 122 -19.35 -1.67 12.19
CA ALA A 122 -20.29 -2.40 13.03
C ALA A 122 -20.98 -3.54 12.25
N ALA A 123 -21.43 -3.25 11.03
CA ALA A 123 -22.03 -4.24 10.13
C ALA A 123 -21.04 -5.37 9.78
N LEU A 124 -19.77 -5.04 9.54
CA LEU A 124 -18.72 -6.03 9.31
C LEU A 124 -18.48 -6.92 10.53
N LYS A 125 -18.42 -6.35 11.75
CA LYS A 125 -18.27 -7.14 12.97
C LYS A 125 -19.43 -8.11 13.17
N ALA A 126 -20.66 -7.66 12.96
CA ALA A 126 -21.84 -8.52 13.04
C ALA A 126 -21.77 -9.66 12.01
N PHE A 127 -21.47 -9.34 10.76
CA PHE A 127 -21.27 -10.34 9.71
C PHE A 127 -20.17 -11.35 10.07
N GLN A 128 -19.03 -10.88 10.57
CA GLN A 128 -17.92 -11.72 10.99
C GLN A 128 -18.32 -12.66 12.12
N SER A 129 -18.96 -12.15 13.18
CA SER A 129 -19.44 -12.97 14.30
C SER A 129 -20.43 -14.05 13.87
N GLU A 130 -21.39 -13.72 13.01
CA GLU A 130 -22.40 -14.68 12.51
C GLU A 130 -21.78 -15.76 11.62
N ASN A 131 -20.66 -15.46 10.96
CA ASN A 131 -20.01 -16.35 10.02
C ASN A 131 -18.81 -17.11 10.62
N GLY A 132 -18.60 -17.00 11.93
CA GLY A 132 -17.52 -17.67 12.65
C GLY A 132 -16.13 -17.08 12.40
N LEU A 133 -16.06 -15.83 11.95
CA LEU A 133 -14.83 -15.08 11.72
C LEU A 133 -14.46 -14.23 12.94
N GLU A 134 -13.21 -13.78 13.00
CA GLU A 134 -12.79 -12.80 14.00
C GLU A 134 -13.52 -11.45 13.78
N ALA A 135 -14.26 -10.98 14.78
CA ALA A 135 -15.04 -9.74 14.72
C ALA A 135 -14.20 -8.46 14.85
N ASN A 136 -13.18 -8.33 13.99
CA ASN A 136 -12.21 -7.24 14.00
C ASN A 136 -12.70 -5.98 13.22
N GLY A 137 -13.80 -6.10 12.48
CA GLY A 137 -14.42 -5.02 11.68
C GLY A 137 -13.59 -4.58 10.46
N LYS A 138 -12.64 -5.41 10.03
CA LYS A 138 -11.79 -5.18 8.85
C LYS A 138 -12.24 -6.11 7.73
N LEU A 139 -12.17 -5.63 6.49
CA LEU A 139 -12.41 -6.47 5.32
C LEU A 139 -11.07 -7.10 4.95
N ASP A 140 -10.71 -8.14 5.70
CA ASP A 140 -9.53 -8.97 5.47
C ASP A 140 -9.81 -10.04 4.39
N GLN A 141 -8.79 -10.84 4.08
CA GLN A 141 -8.89 -11.88 3.08
C GLN A 141 -10.00 -12.88 3.42
N GLU A 142 -10.07 -13.33 4.66
CA GLU A 142 -11.05 -14.33 5.12
C GLU A 142 -12.48 -13.79 5.01
N THR A 143 -12.69 -12.52 5.41
CA THR A 143 -14.00 -11.86 5.27
C THR A 143 -14.40 -11.71 3.80
N LEU A 144 -13.47 -11.33 2.91
CA LEU A 144 -13.75 -11.22 1.47
C LEU A 144 -14.13 -12.57 0.84
N GLU A 145 -13.38 -13.62 1.17
CA GLU A 145 -13.66 -14.98 0.71
C GLU A 145 -15.04 -15.45 1.21
N LYS A 146 -15.37 -15.18 2.48
CA LYS A 146 -16.68 -15.51 3.06
C LYS A 146 -17.83 -14.75 2.39
N MET A 147 -17.58 -13.51 1.97
CA MET A 147 -18.53 -12.70 1.21
C MET A 147 -18.57 -13.05 -0.28
N SER A 148 -17.73 -13.98 -0.76
CA SER A 148 -17.55 -14.32 -2.19
C SER A 148 -17.14 -13.11 -3.04
N ILE A 149 -16.35 -12.20 -2.48
CA ILE A 149 -15.78 -11.06 -3.18
C ILE A 149 -14.36 -11.42 -3.63
N ASP A 150 -14.12 -11.37 -4.93
CA ASP A 150 -12.84 -11.76 -5.51
C ASP A 150 -11.65 -10.94 -4.97
N LEU A 151 -10.58 -11.65 -4.60
CA LEU A 151 -9.29 -11.02 -4.31
C LEU A 151 -8.66 -10.51 -5.61
N THR A 152 -8.07 -9.32 -5.52
CA THR A 152 -7.26 -8.75 -6.60
C THR A 152 -6.00 -9.58 -6.84
N ASP A 153 -5.43 -9.50 -8.05
CA ASP A 153 -4.15 -10.15 -8.38
C ASP A 153 -3.04 -9.81 -7.38
N SER A 154 -3.02 -8.55 -6.92
CA SER A 154 -2.06 -8.08 -5.92
C SER A 154 -2.25 -8.73 -4.54
N GLN A 155 -3.50 -9.01 -4.14
CA GLN A 155 -3.84 -9.71 -2.90
C GLN A 155 -3.56 -11.22 -3.01
N LYS A 156 -3.72 -11.80 -4.20
CA LYS A 156 -3.36 -13.21 -4.51
C LYS A 156 -1.84 -13.44 -4.64
N GLY A 157 -1.01 -12.42 -4.42
CA GLY A 157 0.44 -12.50 -4.62
C GLY A 157 0.85 -12.63 -6.09
N ILE A 158 -0.10 -12.49 -7.02
CA ILE A 158 0.15 -12.45 -8.45
C ILE A 158 0.76 -11.08 -8.74
N LYS A 159 2.09 -11.05 -8.82
CA LYS A 159 2.80 -9.86 -9.28
C LYS A 159 2.32 -9.59 -10.71
N PRO A 160 1.79 -8.38 -11.01
CA PRO A 160 1.53 -8.05 -12.40
C PRO A 160 2.83 -8.25 -13.17
N ALA A 161 2.77 -8.96 -14.30
CA ALA A 161 3.88 -9.01 -15.23
C ALA A 161 4.37 -7.58 -15.40
N LYS A 162 5.66 -7.31 -15.16
CA LYS A 162 6.22 -5.97 -15.31
C LYS A 162 5.87 -5.51 -16.72
N SER A 163 4.83 -4.68 -16.86
CA SER A 163 4.59 -3.94 -18.08
C SER A 163 5.74 -2.95 -18.15
N GLY A 164 6.88 -3.39 -18.67
CA GLY A 164 8.06 -2.56 -18.81
C GLY A 164 7.59 -1.33 -19.55
N ARG A 165 7.66 -0.16 -18.90
CA ARG A 165 7.27 1.10 -19.52
C ARG A 165 8.08 1.23 -20.80
N ARG A 166 7.42 1.04 -21.95
CA ARG A 166 8.07 1.13 -23.25
C ARG A 166 8.49 2.58 -23.43
N VAL A 167 9.80 2.83 -23.38
CA VAL A 167 10.36 4.17 -23.58
C VAL A 167 10.54 4.36 -25.07
N PHE A 168 9.97 5.44 -25.60
CA PHE A 168 10.20 5.85 -26.97
C PHE A 168 11.66 6.28 -27.14
N ARG A 169 12.41 5.57 -27.99
CA ARG A 169 13.80 5.88 -28.32
C ARG A 169 13.95 5.96 -29.82
N VAL A 170 14.47 7.08 -30.32
CA VAL A 170 14.82 7.23 -31.74
C VAL A 170 16.18 6.61 -32.02
N ASN A 171 16.33 6.05 -33.21
CA ASN A 171 17.59 5.48 -33.67
C ASN A 171 18.41 6.53 -34.43
N LYS A 172 19.69 6.21 -34.72
CA LYS A 172 20.61 7.12 -35.40
C LYS A 172 20.13 7.48 -36.82
N THR A 173 19.52 6.53 -37.53
CA THR A 173 19.06 6.71 -38.91
C THR A 173 17.88 7.68 -38.97
N GLN A 174 16.89 7.54 -38.09
CA GLN A 174 15.77 8.47 -37.94
C GLN A 174 16.24 9.89 -37.59
N ILE A 175 17.29 10.02 -36.76
CA ILE A 175 17.87 11.34 -36.45
C ILE A 175 18.52 11.94 -37.70
N ALA A 176 19.29 11.16 -38.45
CA ALA A 176 19.97 11.63 -39.67
C ALA A 176 18.96 12.01 -40.76
N GLU A 177 17.89 11.24 -40.92
CA GLU A 177 16.81 11.53 -41.85
C GLU A 177 16.06 12.81 -41.46
N ALA A 178 15.72 12.97 -40.17
CA ALA A 178 15.16 14.22 -39.66
C ALA A 178 16.09 15.42 -39.91
N GLN A 179 17.40 15.25 -39.76
CA GLN A 179 18.38 16.28 -40.10
C GLN A 179 18.31 16.64 -41.59
N SER A 180 18.30 15.66 -42.48
CA SER A 180 18.19 15.88 -43.94
C SER A 180 16.89 16.59 -44.32
N ILE A 181 15.75 16.19 -43.75
CA ILE A 181 14.45 16.84 -43.98
C ILE A 181 14.48 18.31 -43.52
N LEU A 182 15.01 18.55 -42.31
CA LEU A 182 15.11 19.90 -41.76
C LEU A 182 16.10 20.77 -42.55
N SER A 183 17.20 20.19 -43.05
CA SER A 183 18.15 20.88 -43.93
C SER A 183 17.52 21.25 -45.28
N GLY A 184 16.73 20.35 -45.87
CA GLY A 184 15.99 20.63 -47.11
C GLY A 184 14.99 21.78 -46.95
N SER A 185 14.42 21.96 -45.75
CA SER A 185 13.55 23.09 -45.41
C SER A 185 14.30 24.37 -44.96
N GLY A 186 15.63 24.36 -44.94
CA GLY A 186 16.47 25.47 -44.49
C GLY A 186 16.50 25.71 -42.97
N LYS A 187 15.86 24.84 -42.17
CA LYS A 187 15.75 24.99 -40.69
C LYS A 187 16.97 24.45 -39.94
N PHE A 188 17.76 23.60 -40.57
CA PHE A 188 18.95 22.99 -39.98
C PHE A 188 20.14 23.16 -40.93
N SER A 189 21.28 23.62 -40.41
CA SER A 189 22.49 23.89 -41.18
C SER A 189 23.66 22.96 -40.86
N GLY A 190 23.45 21.96 -40.00
CA GLY A 190 24.47 20.99 -39.61
C GLY A 190 24.48 19.74 -40.50
N GLU A 191 25.48 18.88 -40.28
CA GLU A 191 25.56 17.59 -40.96
C GLU A 191 24.53 16.58 -40.42
N ALA A 192 24.06 15.69 -41.30
CA ALA A 192 23.19 14.55 -40.98
C ALA A 192 23.93 13.41 -40.25
N SER A 193 24.62 13.76 -39.16
CA SER A 193 25.46 12.86 -38.36
C SER A 193 24.68 11.82 -37.55
N GLY A 194 23.36 11.96 -37.45
CA GLY A 194 22.49 11.14 -36.61
C GLY A 194 22.64 11.43 -35.11
N ARG A 195 23.16 12.60 -34.74
CA ARG A 195 23.38 13.05 -33.36
C ARG A 195 22.51 14.25 -33.01
N TYR A 196 22.03 14.27 -31.77
CA TYR A 196 21.26 15.40 -31.25
C TYR A 196 22.13 16.60 -30.86
N SER A 197 22.17 17.62 -31.71
CA SER A 197 22.81 18.90 -31.40
C SER A 197 21.82 19.92 -30.79
N LYS A 198 22.33 21.09 -30.37
CA LYS A 198 21.48 22.19 -29.86
C LYS A 198 20.69 22.82 -31.00
N GLU A 199 21.32 22.93 -32.17
CA GLU A 199 20.80 23.46 -33.42
C GLU A 199 19.68 22.53 -33.94
N LEU A 200 19.90 21.20 -33.93
CA LEU A 200 18.86 20.25 -34.31
C LEU A 200 17.61 20.38 -33.41
N ARG A 201 17.80 20.53 -32.10
CA ARG A 201 16.66 20.74 -31.18
C ARG A 201 15.94 22.05 -31.47
N ALA A 202 16.64 23.10 -31.92
CA ALA A 202 16.02 24.36 -32.32
C ALA A 202 15.19 24.16 -33.61
N ALA A 203 15.78 23.53 -34.62
CA ALA A 203 15.12 23.20 -35.89
C ALA A 203 13.86 22.33 -35.67
N ILE A 204 13.94 21.30 -34.81
CA ILE A 204 12.78 20.47 -34.45
C ILE A 204 11.69 21.31 -33.79
N ARG A 205 12.05 22.26 -32.91
CA ARG A 205 11.05 23.14 -32.27
C ARG A 205 10.36 24.06 -33.27
N GLU A 206 11.07 24.53 -34.29
CA GLU A 206 10.48 25.35 -35.35
C GLU A 206 9.55 24.51 -36.22
N TYR A 207 10.01 23.34 -36.67
CA TYR A 207 9.18 22.38 -37.38
C TYR A 207 7.90 22.02 -36.60
N GLN A 208 8.02 21.71 -35.31
CA GLN A 208 6.86 21.37 -34.47
C GLN A 208 5.87 22.53 -34.36
N SER A 209 6.38 23.76 -34.32
CA SER A 209 5.54 24.96 -34.31
C SER A 209 4.74 25.11 -35.60
N GLU A 210 5.38 24.89 -36.75
CA GLU A 210 4.74 24.96 -38.07
C GLU A 210 3.77 23.80 -38.31
N ALA A 211 4.13 22.60 -37.88
CA ALA A 211 3.33 21.40 -38.00
C ALA A 211 2.13 21.36 -37.02
N GLY A 212 1.96 22.40 -36.20
CA GLY A 212 0.84 22.52 -35.25
C GLY A 212 0.88 21.50 -34.11
N ILE A 213 2.05 20.93 -33.80
CA ILE A 213 2.23 19.93 -32.75
C ILE A 213 3.01 20.52 -31.56
N ARG A 214 3.16 19.73 -30.50
CA ARG A 214 3.80 20.21 -29.28
C ARG A 214 5.28 20.50 -29.52
N ARG A 215 5.71 21.72 -29.20
CA ARG A 215 7.10 22.23 -29.33
C ARG A 215 8.07 21.64 -28.27
N THR A 216 8.26 20.32 -28.28
CA THR A 216 9.15 19.58 -27.35
C THR A 216 10.64 19.70 -27.70
N GLY A 217 10.98 19.97 -28.96
CA GLY A 217 12.35 19.94 -29.48
C GLY A 217 12.97 18.54 -29.52
N SER A 218 12.13 17.50 -29.43
CA SER A 218 12.54 16.09 -29.51
C SER A 218 11.73 15.39 -30.59
N LEU A 219 12.34 14.44 -31.29
CA LEU A 219 11.66 13.55 -32.23
C LEU A 219 10.85 12.52 -31.43
N ASN A 220 9.65 12.90 -30.97
CA ASN A 220 8.67 11.96 -30.42
C ASN A 220 7.89 11.28 -31.55
N ARG A 221 6.98 10.37 -31.19
CA ARG A 221 6.15 9.65 -32.16
C ARG A 221 5.40 10.60 -33.10
N ALA A 222 4.69 11.59 -32.54
CA ALA A 222 3.95 12.57 -33.32
C ALA A 222 4.83 13.36 -34.29
N THR A 223 6.07 13.70 -33.89
CA THR A 223 7.01 14.42 -34.75
C THR A 223 7.49 13.56 -35.90
N LEU A 224 7.86 12.29 -35.65
CA LEU A 224 8.30 11.38 -36.71
C LEU A 224 7.17 11.08 -37.71
N GLU A 225 5.95 10.83 -37.23
CA GLU A 225 4.77 10.61 -38.08
C GLU A 225 4.48 11.86 -38.93
N LYS A 226 4.57 13.05 -38.35
CA LYS A 226 4.40 14.31 -39.11
C LYS A 226 5.49 14.51 -40.15
N MET A 227 6.73 14.12 -39.85
CA MET A 227 7.87 14.22 -40.78
C MET A 227 7.85 13.14 -41.88
N GLY A 228 6.97 12.14 -41.77
CA GLY A 228 6.94 11.00 -42.69
C GLY A 228 8.09 10.00 -42.49
N ILE A 229 8.76 10.05 -41.33
CA ILE A 229 9.86 9.14 -41.00
C ILE A 229 9.28 7.84 -40.46
N GLU A 230 9.73 6.71 -41.00
CA GLU A 230 9.21 5.40 -40.63
C GLU A 230 9.46 5.04 -39.16
N LEU A 231 8.43 4.53 -38.49
CA LEU A 231 8.50 4.02 -37.13
C LEU A 231 8.82 2.52 -37.13
N THR A 232 9.68 2.11 -36.21
CA THR A 232 9.83 0.67 -35.90
C THR A 232 8.56 0.11 -35.28
N GLU A 233 8.33 -1.20 -35.40
CA GLU A 233 7.23 -1.91 -34.72
C GLU A 233 7.22 -1.62 -33.20
N ALA A 234 8.42 -1.50 -32.62
CA ALA A 234 8.58 -1.19 -31.21
C ALA A 234 8.09 0.23 -30.84
N GLN A 235 8.20 1.19 -31.76
CA GLN A 235 7.73 2.56 -31.58
C GLN A 235 6.24 2.70 -31.93
N SER A 236 5.76 2.01 -32.97
CA SER A 236 4.37 2.06 -33.44
C SER A 236 3.38 1.38 -32.48
N ALA A 237 3.85 0.54 -31.56
CA ALA A 237 3.02 -0.03 -30.50
C ALA A 237 3.02 0.81 -29.20
N ILE A 238 3.69 1.97 -29.16
CA ILE A 238 3.57 2.95 -28.06
C ILE A 238 2.47 3.95 -28.42
N PRO A 239 1.35 4.04 -27.69
CA PRO A 239 0.27 4.99 -28.00
C PRO A 239 0.78 6.44 -28.07
N VAL A 240 0.25 7.21 -29.03
CA VAL A 240 0.50 8.66 -29.11
C VAL A 240 -0.22 9.35 -27.96
N ASP A 241 0.49 10.20 -27.20
CA ASP A 241 -0.16 11.08 -26.22
C ASP A 241 -0.92 12.18 -26.98
N PRO A 242 -2.24 12.36 -26.79
CA PRO A 242 -3.00 13.42 -27.46
C PRO A 242 -2.36 14.81 -27.31
N LYS A 243 -1.71 15.08 -26.18
CA LYS A 243 -1.03 16.36 -25.93
C LYS A 243 0.18 16.62 -26.83
N ASP A 244 0.76 15.58 -27.42
CA ASP A 244 1.87 15.72 -28.35
C ASP A 244 1.39 16.19 -29.73
N LEU A 245 0.13 15.93 -30.06
CA LEU A 245 -0.53 16.39 -31.30
C LEU A 245 -1.04 17.83 -31.18
N GLU A 246 -1.18 18.35 -29.97
CA GLU A 246 -1.65 19.71 -29.73
C GLU A 246 -0.52 20.74 -29.86
N ALA A 247 -0.81 21.86 -30.52
CA ALA A 247 0.10 23.00 -30.58
C ALA A 247 0.47 23.50 -29.17
N SER A 248 1.73 23.89 -28.98
CA SER A 248 2.16 24.44 -27.69
C SER A 248 1.41 25.74 -27.38
N LYS A 249 0.73 25.79 -26.23
CA LYS A 249 0.20 27.06 -25.71
C LYS A 249 1.35 28.07 -25.60
N PRO A 250 1.15 29.35 -25.97
CA PRO A 250 2.16 30.37 -25.77
C PRO A 250 2.58 30.35 -24.31
N ARG A 251 3.88 30.24 -24.08
CA ARG A 251 4.44 30.28 -22.73
C ARG A 251 4.19 31.70 -22.23
N GLY A 252 3.08 31.90 -21.53
CA GLY A 252 2.76 33.19 -20.92
C GLY A 252 3.99 33.65 -20.16
N SER A 253 4.36 34.93 -20.30
CA SER A 253 5.38 35.49 -19.44
C SER A 253 4.93 35.22 -18.01
N ARG A 254 5.77 34.56 -17.21
CA ARG A 254 5.46 34.44 -15.80
C ARG A 254 5.42 35.87 -15.29
N GLY A 255 4.25 36.31 -14.85
CA GLY A 255 4.08 37.64 -14.30
C GLY A 255 5.11 37.91 -13.20
N PRO A 256 5.32 39.18 -12.84
CA PRO A 256 6.22 39.51 -11.75
C PRO A 256 5.87 38.66 -10.51
N VAL A 257 6.90 38.12 -9.84
CA VAL A 257 6.70 37.32 -8.62
C VAL A 257 6.69 38.27 -7.43
N PHE A 258 5.66 38.19 -6.60
CA PHE A 258 5.59 39.00 -5.39
C PHE A 258 6.73 38.62 -4.45
N ARG A 259 7.53 39.61 -4.05
CA ARG A 259 8.64 39.42 -3.11
C ARG A 259 8.58 40.54 -2.07
N ALA A 260 8.50 40.17 -0.80
CA ALA A 260 8.68 41.11 0.29
C ALA A 260 10.15 41.58 0.34
N LEU A 261 10.35 42.86 0.58
CA LEU A 261 11.67 43.46 0.71
C LEU A 261 12.27 43.14 2.09
N LYS A 262 13.59 43.24 2.21
CA LYS A 262 14.30 43.01 3.47
C LYS A 262 13.73 43.86 4.62
N GLY A 263 13.46 45.15 4.38
CA GLY A 263 12.86 46.05 5.37
C GLY A 263 11.49 45.59 5.85
N GLN A 264 10.60 45.24 4.91
CA GLN A 264 9.29 44.69 5.22
C GLN A 264 9.40 43.39 6.05
N ILE A 265 10.34 42.51 5.72
CA ILE A 265 10.57 41.28 6.50
C ILE A 265 11.06 41.60 7.91
N THR A 266 11.97 42.57 8.07
CA THR A 266 12.45 43.03 9.38
C THR A 266 11.31 43.60 10.23
N GLU A 267 10.45 44.42 9.64
CA GLU A 267 9.27 44.98 10.34
C GLU A 267 8.28 43.88 10.78
N VAL A 268 8.01 42.91 9.90
CA VAL A 268 7.22 41.73 10.25
C VAL A 268 7.84 40.99 11.43
N GLN A 269 9.15 40.71 11.39
CA GLN A 269 9.83 39.99 12.46
C GLN A 269 9.70 40.73 13.79
N GLN A 270 9.91 42.05 13.81
CA GLN A 270 9.72 42.86 15.02
C GLN A 270 8.27 42.84 15.51
N MET A 271 7.29 42.90 14.61
CA MET A 271 5.86 42.81 14.96
C MET A 271 5.52 41.45 15.56
N LEU A 272 5.99 40.36 14.94
CA LEU A 272 5.78 39.00 15.43
C LEU A 272 6.47 38.77 16.77
N SER A 273 7.65 39.36 17.00
CA SER A 273 8.34 39.32 18.30
C SER A 273 7.54 40.05 19.38
N ARG A 274 6.99 41.23 19.09
CA ARG A 274 6.09 41.95 20.01
C ARG A 274 4.85 41.14 20.37
N LYS A 275 4.34 40.31 19.45
CA LYS A 275 3.20 39.41 19.69
C LYS A 275 3.59 38.09 20.36
N GLY A 276 4.87 37.87 20.69
CA GLY A 276 5.36 36.62 21.26
C GLY A 276 5.34 35.42 20.30
N LEU A 277 5.15 35.67 18.98
CA LEU A 277 5.08 34.63 17.95
C LEU A 277 6.45 34.31 17.34
N TYR A 278 7.44 35.19 17.52
CA TYR A 278 8.78 35.05 16.97
C TYR A 278 9.86 35.43 17.98
N SER A 279 10.76 34.51 18.31
CA SER A 279 11.84 34.70 19.28
C SER A 279 13.22 34.95 18.65
N GLY A 280 13.34 34.94 17.32
CA GLY A 280 14.60 35.16 16.62
C GLY A 280 14.91 36.64 16.35
N GLU A 281 16.09 36.89 15.80
CA GLU A 281 16.51 38.24 15.42
C GLU A 281 15.82 38.76 14.15
N ALA A 282 15.56 40.06 14.09
CA ALA A 282 14.95 40.73 12.94
C ALA A 282 15.93 40.93 11.76
N THR A 283 16.47 39.83 11.24
CA THR A 283 17.51 39.79 10.21
C THR A 283 17.04 40.25 8.82
N GLY A 284 15.72 40.38 8.61
CA GLY A 284 15.12 40.68 7.31
C GLY A 284 15.17 39.48 6.34
N LYS A 285 15.42 38.27 6.86
CA LYS A 285 15.44 37.03 6.10
C LYS A 285 14.29 36.13 6.52
N LEU A 286 13.60 35.56 5.53
CA LEU A 286 12.48 34.65 5.75
C LEU A 286 12.96 33.23 6.09
N ASN A 287 13.50 33.04 7.30
CA ASN A 287 13.98 31.77 7.83
C ASN A 287 12.82 30.85 8.27
N PRO A 288 13.06 29.55 8.58
CA PRO A 288 12.01 28.62 8.98
C PRO A 288 11.17 29.09 10.18
N GLU A 289 11.80 29.69 11.18
CA GLU A 289 11.13 30.23 12.38
C GLU A 289 10.21 31.40 12.02
N THR A 290 10.68 32.34 11.20
CA THR A 290 9.89 33.48 10.72
C THR A 290 8.70 32.97 9.92
N ARG A 291 8.88 31.94 9.09
CA ARG A 291 7.77 31.32 8.35
C ARG A 291 6.75 30.66 9.28
N ALA A 292 7.20 29.99 10.35
CA ALA A 292 6.32 29.39 11.33
C ALA A 292 5.49 30.47 12.06
N ALA A 293 6.14 31.55 12.50
CA ALA A 293 5.49 32.69 13.12
C ALA A 293 4.47 33.37 12.17
N ILE A 294 4.81 33.55 10.89
CA ILE A 294 3.89 34.07 9.88
C ILE A 294 2.71 33.12 9.68
N LYS A 295 2.92 31.80 9.64
CA LYS A 295 1.81 30.84 9.51
C LYS A 295 0.86 30.93 10.69
N GLN A 296 1.40 30.99 11.91
CA GLN A 296 0.60 31.14 13.11
C GLN A 296 -0.21 32.43 13.07
N TRP A 297 0.44 33.56 12.75
CA TRP A 297 -0.24 34.83 12.60
C TRP A 297 -1.32 34.81 11.51
N GLN A 298 -1.02 34.24 10.32
CA GLN A 298 -1.99 34.11 9.23
C GLN A 298 -3.20 33.28 9.67
N SER A 299 -2.97 32.16 10.37
CA SER A 299 -4.03 31.32 10.92
C SER A 299 -4.88 32.02 11.97
N THR A 300 -4.29 32.90 12.79
CA THR A 300 -5.03 33.66 13.82
C THR A 300 -5.82 34.84 13.24
N ASN A 301 -5.46 35.32 12.05
CA ASN A 301 -6.11 36.46 11.39
C ASN A 301 -6.96 36.03 10.19
N ASP A 302 -7.31 34.75 10.10
CA ASP A 302 -8.14 34.16 9.03
C ASP A 302 -7.64 34.45 7.59
N ILE A 303 -6.32 34.60 7.43
CA ILE A 303 -5.66 34.76 6.13
C ILE A 303 -5.08 33.42 5.70
N LYS A 304 -5.04 33.18 4.38
CA LYS A 304 -4.47 31.96 3.80
C LYS A 304 -3.07 31.67 4.36
N THR A 305 -2.95 30.54 5.06
CA THR A 305 -1.71 30.12 5.74
C THR A 305 -0.65 29.62 4.76
N THR A 306 0.09 30.52 4.14
CA THR A 306 1.17 30.20 3.20
C THR A 306 2.55 30.16 3.87
N GLY A 307 2.72 30.84 5.01
CA GLY A 307 4.03 31.10 5.61
C GLY A 307 4.92 31.98 4.73
N THR A 308 4.32 32.77 3.86
CA THR A 308 5.01 33.76 3.00
C THR A 308 4.30 35.10 3.12
N LEU A 309 5.07 36.18 3.00
CA LEU A 309 4.51 37.53 2.93
C LEU A 309 4.01 37.79 1.51
N ASN A 310 2.69 37.66 1.31
CA ASN A 310 1.99 38.11 0.11
C ASN A 310 1.40 39.52 0.33
N LYS A 311 0.79 40.10 -0.70
CA LYS A 311 0.15 41.42 -0.65
C LYS A 311 -0.84 41.53 0.52
N GLU A 312 -1.76 40.58 0.62
CA GLU A 312 -2.79 40.50 1.66
C GLU A 312 -2.18 40.45 3.07
N THR A 313 -1.15 39.62 3.27
CA THR A 313 -0.47 39.48 4.56
C THR A 313 0.22 40.79 4.96
N LEU A 314 0.92 41.46 4.05
CA LEU A 314 1.59 42.72 4.37
C LEU A 314 0.59 43.83 4.70
N VAL A 315 -0.51 43.93 3.95
CA VAL A 315 -1.58 44.91 4.22
C VAL A 315 -2.22 44.65 5.58
N ALA A 316 -2.57 43.40 5.88
CA ALA A 316 -3.17 43.04 7.16
C ALA A 316 -2.20 43.20 8.34
N MET A 317 -0.88 43.13 8.10
CA MET A 317 0.15 43.46 9.10
C MET A 317 0.42 44.98 9.21
N GLY A 318 -0.23 45.81 8.39
CA GLY A 318 -0.04 47.27 8.39
C GLY A 318 1.28 47.73 7.78
N ILE A 319 1.93 46.90 6.97
CA ILE A 319 3.22 47.19 6.35
C ILE A 319 3.01 47.77 4.96
N GLU A 320 3.66 48.90 4.70
CA GLU A 320 3.47 49.63 3.46
C GLU A 320 3.99 48.84 2.25
N LEU A 321 3.15 48.77 1.20
CA LEU A 321 3.51 48.17 -0.07
C LEU A 321 4.24 49.19 -0.96
N THR A 322 5.27 48.73 -1.66
CA THR A 322 5.85 49.51 -2.76
C THR A 322 4.87 49.68 -3.92
N ASP A 323 5.03 50.72 -4.73
CA ASP A 323 4.15 50.95 -5.89
C ASP A 323 4.11 49.76 -6.84
N ARG A 324 5.23 49.07 -7.02
CA ARG A 324 5.29 47.82 -7.78
C ARG A 324 4.45 46.72 -7.14
N GLN A 325 4.52 46.54 -5.82
CA GLN A 325 3.71 45.53 -5.11
C GLN A 325 2.22 45.88 -5.10
N LYS A 326 1.86 47.17 -5.16
CA LYS A 326 0.47 47.64 -5.28
C LYS A 326 -0.15 47.25 -6.63
N GLN A 327 0.66 47.26 -7.70
CA GLN A 327 0.27 46.91 -9.08
C GLN A 327 0.20 45.41 -9.36
N MET A 328 0.63 44.56 -8.42
CA MET A 328 0.60 43.09 -8.50
C MET A 328 -0.62 42.50 -7.79
#